data_AF-A0AAW5V244-F1
#
_entry.id   AF-A0AAW5V244-F1
#
_cell.length_a   1.000
_cell.length_b   1.000
_cell.length_c   1.000
_cell.angle_alpha   90.00
_cell.angle_beta   90.00
_cell.angle_gamma   90.00
#
_symmetry.space_group_name_H-M   'P 1'
#
loop_
_entity.id
_entity.type
_entity.pdbx_description
1 polymer ?
#
loop_
_entity_poly.entity_id
_entity_poly.type
_entity_poly.pdbx_seq_one_letter_code
_entity_poly.pdbx_strand_id
1 'polypeptide(L)'
;MSQSLIVVTQQETGMYNQTWFYGGSGNSLQEDKIKEYWNEDFYINSVAYTSKGWFVTMAKGLKWTNQSYSYKSSWPDEWIQEKRKSGYMITSLSTSGSNWMVVMSKNTDYKTQEICSAPWSTMKDWIKKWWNNDYYITSLTCRNGMWTVVMSKTSLYIDQSYMSSSTTSGIKEKIKKKWEEGYRIIAFEFGGGEYLCVMCKLAGNKTPMQSYQIEPSDVSGFIKEKWTESYNIIYTGG
;
A
#
# COMPACT_ATOMS: atom_id res chain seq x y z
N MET A 1 -13.54 9.93 -11.56
CA MET A 1 -12.08 9.65 -11.61
C MET A 1 -11.93 8.21 -12.02
N SER A 2 -11.17 7.91 -13.07
CA SER A 2 -10.83 6.52 -13.41
C SER A 2 -9.97 5.99 -12.28
N GLN A 3 -10.39 4.90 -11.65
CA GLN A 3 -9.58 4.17 -10.69
C GLN A 3 -9.18 2.85 -11.29
N SER A 4 -8.05 2.31 -10.84
CA SER A 4 -7.62 0.98 -11.23
C SER A 4 -7.72 0.01 -10.06
N LEU A 5 -7.66 -1.28 -10.33
CA LEU A 5 -7.35 -2.29 -9.33
C LEU A 5 -5.97 -2.82 -9.65
N ILE A 6 -5.02 -2.60 -8.75
CA ILE A 6 -3.67 -3.13 -8.83
C ILE A 6 -3.50 -4.11 -7.68
N VAL A 7 -3.06 -5.33 -7.98
CA VAL A 7 -2.79 -6.36 -6.96
C VAL A 7 -1.35 -6.80 -7.13
N VAL A 8 -0.56 -6.62 -6.07
CA VAL A 8 0.85 -7.02 -6.01
C VAL A 8 0.99 -8.17 -5.04
N THR A 9 1.62 -9.26 -5.47
CA THR A 9 1.85 -10.46 -4.66
C THR A 9 3.34 -10.74 -4.53
N GLN A 10 3.74 -11.39 -3.43
CA GLN A 10 5.12 -11.73 -3.13
C GLN A 10 5.22 -13.08 -2.40
N GLN A 11 6.30 -13.83 -2.64
CA GLN A 11 6.66 -15.00 -1.84
C GLN A 11 7.42 -14.63 -0.55
N GLU A 12 7.60 -15.59 0.34
CA GLU A 12 8.43 -15.45 1.56
C GLU A 12 8.04 -14.27 2.47
N THR A 13 6.74 -13.95 2.56
CA THR A 13 6.28 -12.80 3.35
C THR A 13 6.17 -13.10 4.85
N GLY A 14 6.10 -14.38 5.22
CA GLY A 14 5.74 -14.83 6.58
C GLY A 14 4.25 -14.78 6.88
N MET A 15 3.43 -14.21 5.99
CA MET A 15 1.97 -14.21 6.12
C MET A 15 1.41 -15.60 5.84
N TYR A 16 0.35 -15.96 6.56
CA TYR A 16 -0.43 -17.17 6.34
C TYR A 16 -1.91 -16.89 6.57
N ASN A 17 -2.77 -17.78 6.08
CA ASN A 17 -4.22 -17.62 6.09
C ASN A 17 -4.61 -16.21 5.62
N GLN A 18 -4.22 -15.84 4.40
CA GLN A 18 -4.61 -14.53 3.85
C GLN A 18 -6.05 -14.59 3.36
N THR A 19 -6.77 -13.49 3.56
CA THR A 19 -8.12 -13.25 3.04
C THR A 19 -8.20 -11.88 2.36
N TRP A 20 -9.21 -11.70 1.54
CA TRP A 20 -9.50 -10.43 0.88
C TRP A 20 -11.00 -10.29 0.59
N PHE A 21 -11.46 -9.05 0.50
CA PHE A 21 -12.82 -8.72 0.11
C PHE A 21 -12.90 -7.32 -0.49
N TYR A 22 -13.94 -7.06 -1.26
CA TYR A 22 -14.28 -5.71 -1.72
C TYR A 22 -15.75 -5.39 -1.58
N GLY A 23 -16.05 -4.10 -1.31
CA GLY A 23 -17.40 -3.61 -1.07
C GLY A 23 -18.25 -3.37 -2.32
N GLY A 24 -17.64 -3.29 -3.51
CA GLY A 24 -18.29 -2.82 -4.73
C GLY A 24 -18.15 -1.29 -4.87
N SER A 25 -18.05 -0.81 -6.11
CA SER A 25 -17.85 0.62 -6.38
C SER A 25 -19.04 1.44 -5.84
N GLY A 26 -18.75 2.53 -5.12
CA GLY A 26 -19.75 3.41 -4.51
C GLY A 26 -20.23 2.98 -3.13
N ASN A 27 -19.93 1.76 -2.68
CA ASN A 27 -20.31 1.28 -1.36
C ASN A 27 -19.31 1.71 -0.28
N SER A 28 -19.80 1.79 0.97
CA SER A 28 -18.96 2.06 2.13
C SER A 28 -17.99 0.91 2.42
N LEU A 29 -16.95 1.22 3.19
CA LEU A 29 -16.04 0.22 3.74
C LEU A 29 -16.84 -0.82 4.55
N GLN A 30 -16.50 -2.10 4.37
CA GLN A 30 -17.13 -3.21 5.09
C GLN A 30 -16.51 -3.38 6.48
N GLU A 31 -16.76 -2.42 7.37
CA GLU A 31 -16.16 -2.36 8.72
C GLU A 31 -16.47 -3.60 9.58
N ASP A 32 -17.67 -4.16 9.46
CA ASP A 32 -18.04 -5.34 10.24
C ASP A 32 -17.24 -6.58 9.85
N LYS A 33 -16.94 -6.76 8.55
CA LYS A 33 -16.03 -7.83 8.10
C LYS A 33 -14.62 -7.66 8.65
N ILE A 34 -14.12 -6.42 8.71
CA ILE A 34 -12.80 -6.15 9.31
C ILE A 34 -12.79 -6.59 10.77
N LYS A 35 -13.85 -6.26 11.53
CA LYS A 35 -13.97 -6.64 12.95
C LYS A 35 -14.09 -8.15 13.14
N GLU A 36 -14.85 -8.83 12.30
CA GLU A 36 -14.94 -10.30 12.28
C GLU A 36 -13.55 -10.93 12.13
N TYR A 37 -12.78 -10.50 11.14
CA TYR A 37 -11.42 -11.00 10.92
C TYR A 37 -10.43 -10.60 12.02
N TRP A 38 -10.56 -9.41 12.61
CA TRP A 38 -9.77 -9.04 13.80
C TRP A 38 -10.04 -9.97 14.98
N ASN A 39 -11.29 -10.42 15.20
CA ASN A 39 -11.62 -11.40 16.24
C ASN A 39 -10.98 -12.78 16.00
N GLU A 40 -10.56 -13.04 14.76
CA GLU A 40 -9.84 -14.25 14.35
C GLU A 40 -8.32 -14.04 14.23
N ASP A 41 -7.76 -12.95 14.76
CA ASP A 41 -6.32 -12.62 14.74
C ASP A 41 -5.74 -12.37 13.33
N PHE A 42 -6.58 -11.95 12.38
CA PHE A 42 -6.10 -11.36 11.15
C PHE A 42 -5.80 -9.88 11.36
N TYR A 43 -4.93 -9.31 10.54
CA TYR A 43 -4.63 -7.89 10.51
C TYR A 43 -4.69 -7.39 9.07
N ILE A 44 -5.14 -6.15 8.85
CA ILE A 44 -5.11 -5.51 7.54
C ILE A 44 -3.66 -5.39 7.09
N ASN A 45 -3.33 -5.98 5.94
CA ASN A 45 -2.03 -5.84 5.31
C ASN A 45 -2.01 -4.79 4.20
N SER A 46 -3.15 -4.57 3.53
CA SER A 46 -3.30 -3.50 2.55
C SER A 46 -4.78 -3.12 2.38
N VAL A 47 -5.04 -1.84 2.18
CA VAL A 47 -6.35 -1.29 1.81
C VAL A 47 -6.21 -0.31 0.65
N ALA A 48 -7.08 -0.42 -0.35
CA ALA A 48 -7.19 0.53 -1.44
C ALA A 48 -8.66 0.80 -1.78
N TYR A 49 -8.95 1.98 -2.31
CA TYR A 49 -10.18 2.22 -3.04
C TYR A 49 -9.84 2.06 -4.52
N THR A 50 -10.59 1.22 -5.22
CA THR A 50 -10.25 0.69 -6.54
C THR A 50 -11.46 0.75 -7.48
N SER A 51 -11.30 0.27 -8.72
CA SER A 51 -12.42 0.04 -9.64
C SER A 51 -13.50 -0.91 -9.09
N LYS A 52 -13.18 -1.71 -8.07
CA LYS A 52 -14.10 -2.61 -7.35
C LYS A 52 -14.61 -2.03 -6.02
N GLY A 53 -14.35 -0.75 -5.73
CA GLY A 53 -14.63 -0.12 -4.44
C GLY A 53 -13.52 -0.33 -3.41
N TRP A 54 -13.84 -0.21 -2.12
CA TRP A 54 -12.90 -0.51 -1.05
C TRP A 54 -12.48 -1.98 -1.11
N PHE A 55 -11.22 -2.22 -1.42
CA PHE A 55 -10.57 -3.53 -1.46
C PHE A 55 -9.68 -3.66 -0.23
N VAL A 56 -9.91 -4.67 0.58
CA VAL A 56 -9.19 -4.92 1.83
C VAL A 56 -8.55 -6.29 1.76
N THR A 57 -7.29 -6.36 2.17
CA THR A 57 -6.55 -7.61 2.35
C THR A 57 -6.13 -7.74 3.80
N MET A 58 -6.34 -8.91 4.37
CA MET A 58 -5.98 -9.20 5.75
C MET A 58 -5.27 -10.55 5.83
N ALA A 59 -4.34 -10.69 6.76
CA ALA A 59 -3.61 -11.94 6.95
C ALA A 59 -3.23 -12.15 8.42
N LYS A 60 -2.92 -13.40 8.77
CA LYS A 60 -2.17 -13.73 9.99
C LYS A 60 -0.67 -13.73 9.69
N GLY A 61 0.16 -13.74 10.73
CA GLY A 61 1.63 -13.78 10.59
C GLY A 61 2.28 -12.46 10.20
N LEU A 62 1.52 -11.36 10.19
CA LEU A 62 2.10 -10.02 10.13
C LEU A 62 2.90 -9.73 11.40
N LYS A 63 4.05 -9.08 11.27
CA LYS A 63 4.92 -8.75 12.42
C LYS A 63 4.32 -7.72 13.36
N TRP A 64 3.50 -6.82 12.82
CA TRP A 64 2.89 -5.77 13.61
C TRP A 64 1.70 -6.29 14.40
N THR A 65 1.36 -5.57 15.46
CA THR A 65 0.32 -5.92 16.42
C THR A 65 -0.51 -4.67 16.73
N ASN A 66 -1.58 -4.83 17.52
CA ASN A 66 -2.42 -3.74 18.00
C ASN A 66 -2.78 -2.77 16.86
N GLN A 67 -3.59 -3.23 15.91
CA GLN A 67 -4.00 -2.42 14.76
C GLN A 67 -5.23 -1.58 15.09
N SER A 68 -5.32 -0.40 14.47
CA SER A 68 -6.52 0.43 14.49
C SER A 68 -6.62 1.23 13.20
N TYR A 69 -7.82 1.64 12.82
CA TYR A 69 -8.01 2.51 11.67
C TYR A 69 -8.87 3.73 12.00
N SER A 70 -8.75 4.76 11.17
CA SER A 70 -9.70 5.86 11.08
C SER A 70 -10.32 5.88 9.69
N TYR A 71 -11.65 5.89 9.63
CA TYR A 71 -12.44 6.01 8.40
C TYR A 71 -13.31 7.27 8.48
N LYS A 72 -12.89 8.35 7.79
CA LYS A 72 -13.51 9.70 7.91
C LYS A 72 -13.48 10.46 6.59
N SER A 73 -14.37 11.43 6.40
CA SER A 73 -14.40 12.27 5.20
C SER A 73 -13.23 13.26 5.09
N SER A 74 -12.75 13.73 6.25
CA SER A 74 -11.58 14.60 6.41
C SER A 74 -10.33 13.82 6.82
N TRP A 75 -9.16 14.40 6.56
CA TRP A 75 -7.89 13.83 7.00
C TRP A 75 -7.83 13.80 8.55
N PRO A 76 -7.57 12.64 9.17
CA PRO A 76 -7.71 12.48 10.63
C PRO A 76 -6.43 12.86 11.38
N ASP A 77 -5.96 14.10 11.26
CA ASP A 77 -4.65 14.51 11.82
C ASP A 77 -4.53 14.30 13.34
N GLU A 78 -5.49 14.79 14.13
CA GLU A 78 -5.49 14.66 15.58
C GLU A 78 -5.37 13.19 16.03
N TRP A 79 -6.16 12.30 15.41
CA TRP A 79 -6.15 10.87 15.67
C TRP A 79 -4.79 10.24 15.32
N ILE A 80 -4.19 10.63 14.19
CA ILE A 80 -2.85 10.15 13.80
C ILE A 80 -1.82 10.57 14.84
N GLN A 81 -1.86 11.82 15.32
CA GLN A 81 -0.90 12.31 16.31
C GLN A 81 -1.07 11.62 17.68
N GLU A 82 -2.29 11.39 18.13
CA GLU A 82 -2.57 10.62 19.35
C GLU A 82 -2.05 9.18 19.25
N LYS A 83 -2.31 8.52 18.12
CA LYS A 83 -1.82 7.16 17.85
C LYS A 83 -0.30 7.11 17.79
N ARG A 84 0.36 8.08 17.16
CA ARG A 84 1.83 8.21 17.13
C ARG A 84 2.43 8.34 18.53
N LYS A 85 1.85 9.17 19.40
CA LYS A 85 2.27 9.28 20.82
C LYS A 85 2.18 7.93 21.55
N SER A 86 1.29 7.06 21.10
CA SER A 86 1.10 5.71 21.64
C SER A 86 1.95 4.63 20.94
N GLY A 87 2.88 5.02 20.05
CA GLY A 87 3.80 4.11 19.35
C GLY A 87 3.22 3.44 18.10
N TYR A 88 2.13 3.94 17.55
CA TYR A 88 1.57 3.45 16.29
C TYR A 88 2.21 4.12 15.07
N MET A 89 2.34 3.37 13.99
CA MET A 89 2.79 3.84 12.67
C MET A 89 1.71 3.55 11.62
N ILE A 90 1.56 4.43 10.63
CA ILE A 90 0.72 4.17 9.45
C ILE A 90 1.31 2.99 8.69
N THR A 91 0.49 1.95 8.50
CA THR A 91 0.85 0.73 7.76
C THR A 91 0.15 0.63 6.42
N SER A 92 -0.99 1.30 6.24
CA SER A 92 -1.68 1.39 4.95
C SER A 92 -2.61 2.60 4.97
N LEU A 93 -2.82 3.24 3.82
CA LEU A 93 -3.79 4.33 3.67
C LEU A 93 -4.36 4.34 2.26
N SER A 94 -5.60 4.79 2.13
CA SER A 94 -6.23 5.03 0.83
C SER A 94 -7.39 6.00 0.96
N THR A 95 -7.93 6.46 -0.16
CA THR A 95 -9.09 7.35 -0.22
C THR A 95 -10.08 6.94 -1.30
N SER A 96 -11.35 6.77 -0.92
CA SER A 96 -12.47 6.99 -1.84
C SER A 96 -12.63 8.50 -1.93
N GLY A 97 -12.93 9.10 -3.09
CA GLY A 97 -12.99 10.57 -3.21
C GLY A 97 -13.79 11.33 -2.12
N SER A 98 -14.67 10.63 -1.38
CA SER A 98 -15.38 11.06 -0.18
C SER A 98 -14.66 10.81 1.16
N ASN A 99 -13.98 9.67 1.37
CA ASN A 99 -13.46 9.24 2.67
C ASN A 99 -11.99 8.81 2.60
N TRP A 100 -11.26 9.09 3.67
CA TRP A 100 -9.96 8.53 3.99
C TRP A 100 -10.12 7.26 4.82
N MET A 101 -9.29 6.27 4.53
CA MET A 101 -9.03 5.14 5.39
C MET A 101 -7.55 5.16 5.75
N VAL A 102 -7.23 5.32 7.03
CA VAL A 102 -5.85 5.32 7.54
C VAL A 102 -5.72 4.19 8.55
N VAL A 103 -4.88 3.21 8.24
CA VAL A 103 -4.58 2.07 9.11
C VAL A 103 -3.25 2.31 9.81
N MET A 104 -3.25 2.15 11.14
CA MET A 104 -2.05 2.26 11.96
C MET A 104 -1.88 1.04 12.86
N SER A 105 -0.64 0.59 13.04
CA SER A 105 -0.30 -0.59 13.84
C SER A 105 0.92 -0.32 14.75
N LYS A 106 1.08 -1.08 15.83
CA LYS A 106 2.27 -1.08 16.69
C LYS A 106 3.25 -2.18 16.29
N ASN A 107 4.49 -2.10 16.79
CA ASN A 107 5.54 -3.12 16.57
C ASN A 107 5.81 -3.35 15.07
N THR A 108 5.74 -2.28 14.28
CA THR A 108 6.13 -2.31 12.88
C THR A 108 7.65 -2.16 12.77
N ASP A 109 8.21 -2.46 11.59
CA ASP A 109 9.61 -2.16 11.27
C ASP A 109 9.82 -0.64 10.93
N TYR A 110 8.83 0.22 11.20
CA TYR A 110 8.86 1.67 10.96
C TYR A 110 9.13 2.43 12.27
N LYS A 111 10.01 3.45 12.23
CA LYS A 111 10.44 4.20 13.42
C LYS A 111 9.82 5.58 13.56
N THR A 112 9.94 6.41 12.53
CA THR A 112 9.40 7.77 12.47
C THR A 112 8.78 7.98 11.10
N GLN A 113 7.76 8.82 11.01
CA GLN A 113 6.99 9.01 9.78
C GLN A 113 6.69 10.47 9.49
N GLU A 114 6.78 10.79 8.21
CA GLU A 114 6.51 12.12 7.66
C GLU A 114 5.42 11.99 6.61
N ILE A 115 4.51 12.96 6.58
CA ILE A 115 3.33 12.92 5.71
C ILE A 115 3.27 14.24 4.96
N CYS A 116 3.07 14.17 3.65
CA CYS A 116 2.77 15.33 2.83
C CYS A 116 1.59 15.04 1.93
N SER A 117 0.74 16.05 1.72
CA SER A 117 -0.31 16.03 0.70
C SER A 117 -0.12 17.22 -0.23
N ALA A 118 0.28 16.97 -1.48
CA ALA A 118 0.63 18.03 -2.44
C ALA A 118 0.48 17.55 -3.89
N PRO A 119 0.41 18.46 -4.88
CA PRO A 119 0.56 18.08 -6.29
C PRO A 119 1.91 17.41 -6.53
N TRP A 120 1.98 16.55 -7.55
CA TRP A 120 3.20 15.78 -7.82
C TRP A 120 4.44 16.65 -8.09
N SER A 121 4.27 17.83 -8.69
CA SER A 121 5.36 18.79 -8.94
C SER A 121 6.09 19.18 -7.65
N THR A 122 5.35 19.47 -6.59
CA THR A 122 5.89 19.82 -5.26
C THR A 122 6.36 18.57 -4.50
N MET A 123 5.66 17.45 -4.67
CA MET A 123 5.93 16.21 -3.95
C MET A 123 7.36 15.68 -4.19
N LYS A 124 7.90 15.85 -5.40
CA LYS A 124 9.24 15.35 -5.77
C LYS A 124 10.35 15.89 -4.88
N ASP A 125 10.34 17.20 -4.61
CA ASP A 125 11.39 17.82 -3.81
C ASP A 125 11.23 17.47 -2.31
N TRP A 126 9.99 17.32 -1.85
CA TRP A 126 9.71 16.81 -0.52
C TRP A 126 10.20 15.36 -0.33
N ILE A 127 9.97 14.48 -1.31
CA ILE A 127 10.49 13.10 -1.29
C ILE A 127 12.02 13.11 -1.25
N LYS A 128 12.68 13.89 -2.12
CA LYS A 128 14.16 13.99 -2.13
C LYS A 128 14.73 14.45 -0.80
N LYS A 129 14.09 15.45 -0.17
CA LYS A 129 14.49 15.92 1.16
C LYS A 129 14.50 14.76 2.16
N TRP A 130 13.47 13.92 2.15
CA TRP A 130 13.35 12.81 3.11
C TRP A 130 14.20 11.59 2.75
N TRP A 131 14.44 11.31 1.47
CA TRP A 131 15.47 10.36 1.05
C TRP A 131 16.85 10.72 1.61
N ASN A 132 17.22 12.01 1.59
CA ASN A 132 18.48 12.50 2.19
C ASN A 132 18.53 12.37 3.72
N ASN A 133 17.44 11.98 4.38
CA ASN A 133 17.34 11.74 5.83
C ASN A 133 17.09 10.25 6.17
N ASP A 134 17.30 9.35 5.22
CA ASP A 134 17.07 7.90 5.30
C ASP A 134 15.60 7.50 5.53
N TYR A 135 14.66 8.28 5.01
CA TYR A 135 13.25 7.92 4.98
C TYR A 135 12.93 7.34 3.61
N TYR A 136 12.00 6.38 3.57
CA TYR A 136 11.53 5.73 2.36
C TYR A 136 10.02 5.89 2.26
N ILE A 137 9.48 6.08 1.05
CA ILE A 137 8.03 6.01 0.82
C ILE A 137 7.55 4.61 1.24
N THR A 138 6.55 4.56 2.10
CA THR A 138 5.96 3.30 2.61
C THR A 138 4.48 3.17 2.32
N SER A 139 3.80 4.26 1.97
CA SER A 139 2.41 4.25 1.54
C SER A 139 2.13 5.54 0.78
N LEU A 140 1.26 5.48 -0.22
CA LEU A 140 0.81 6.65 -0.95
C LEU A 140 -0.60 6.45 -1.50
N THR A 141 -1.31 7.54 -1.75
CA THR A 141 -2.58 7.54 -2.49
C THR A 141 -2.77 8.88 -3.17
N CYS A 142 -3.71 8.97 -4.12
CA CYS A 142 -4.02 10.20 -4.84
C CYS A 142 -5.49 10.61 -4.65
N ARG A 143 -5.72 11.84 -4.18
CA ARG A 143 -7.06 12.44 -4.08
C ARG A 143 -7.11 13.70 -4.90
N ASN A 144 -7.96 13.76 -5.94
CA ASN A 144 -8.18 14.98 -6.73
C ASN A 144 -6.87 15.62 -7.25
N GLY A 145 -5.90 14.80 -7.70
CA GLY A 145 -4.60 15.27 -8.18
C GLY A 145 -3.57 15.61 -7.09
N MET A 146 -3.96 15.54 -5.81
CA MET A 146 -3.07 15.68 -4.66
C MET A 146 -2.60 14.30 -4.22
N TRP A 147 -1.29 14.08 -4.30
CA TRP A 147 -0.67 12.87 -3.77
C TRP A 147 -0.48 13.04 -2.27
N THR A 148 -0.95 12.07 -1.51
CA THR A 148 -0.63 11.94 -0.08
C THR A 148 0.38 10.84 0.06
N VAL A 149 1.58 11.19 0.53
CA VAL A 149 2.72 10.29 0.65
C VAL A 149 3.12 10.19 2.11
N VAL A 150 3.28 8.96 2.58
CA VAL A 150 3.88 8.66 3.89
C VAL A 150 5.27 8.12 3.63
N MET A 151 6.27 8.78 4.21
CA MET A 151 7.65 8.30 4.25
C MET A 151 8.01 7.87 5.66
N SER A 152 8.70 6.75 5.81
CA SER A 152 9.08 6.18 7.10
C SER A 152 10.58 5.93 7.16
N LYS A 153 11.20 6.18 8.33
CA LYS A 153 12.54 5.67 8.62
C LYS A 153 12.44 4.19 8.99
N THR A 154 13.15 3.34 8.27
CA THR A 154 13.10 1.87 8.42
C THR A 154 14.41 1.23 7.98
N SER A 155 14.71 0.04 8.49
CA SER A 155 15.84 -0.78 8.05
C SER A 155 15.44 -1.85 7.02
N LEU A 156 14.19 -1.83 6.53
CA LEU A 156 13.71 -2.79 5.53
C LEU A 156 14.27 -2.54 4.13
N TYR A 157 14.72 -1.32 3.85
CA TYR A 157 15.13 -0.89 2.52
C TYR A 157 16.52 -0.27 2.59
N ILE A 158 17.31 -0.51 1.53
CA ILE A 158 18.64 0.08 1.36
C ILE A 158 18.67 1.09 0.22
N ASP A 159 17.70 1.03 -0.68
CA ASP A 159 17.58 1.91 -1.83
C ASP A 159 16.13 1.95 -2.31
N GLN A 160 15.69 3.08 -2.87
CA GLN A 160 14.33 3.27 -3.36
C GLN A 160 14.32 4.12 -4.64
N SER A 161 13.44 3.73 -5.56
CA SER A 161 13.14 4.47 -6.76
C SER A 161 11.63 4.51 -6.96
N TYR A 162 11.13 5.56 -7.59
CA TYR A 162 9.78 5.58 -8.14
C TYR A 162 9.82 5.77 -9.66
N MET A 163 8.75 5.35 -10.33
CA MET A 163 8.54 5.56 -11.76
C MET A 163 7.06 5.77 -12.04
N SER A 164 6.79 6.51 -13.11
CA SER A 164 5.42 6.80 -13.52
C SER A 164 5.20 6.58 -15.01
N SER A 165 3.95 6.31 -15.41
CA SER A 165 3.55 6.26 -16.81
C SER A 165 2.04 6.42 -16.94
N SER A 166 1.58 7.11 -17.98
CA SER A 166 0.16 7.20 -18.30
C SER A 166 -0.39 5.95 -18.99
N THR A 167 0.46 4.99 -19.36
CA THR A 167 0.06 3.77 -20.06
C THR A 167 0.46 2.52 -19.29
N THR A 168 -0.39 1.50 -19.37
CA THR A 168 -0.15 0.19 -18.75
C THR A 168 1.10 -0.48 -19.34
N SER A 169 1.35 -0.37 -20.64
CA SER A 169 2.55 -0.93 -21.27
C SER A 169 3.83 -0.23 -20.80
N GLY A 170 3.80 1.11 -20.72
CA GLY A 170 4.94 1.90 -20.29
C GLY A 170 5.35 1.63 -18.84
N ILE A 171 4.38 1.53 -17.92
CA ILE A 171 4.71 1.19 -16.53
C ILE A 171 5.23 -0.24 -16.39
N LYS A 172 4.66 -1.20 -17.14
CA LYS A 172 5.10 -2.61 -17.12
C LYS A 172 6.56 -2.77 -17.56
N GLU A 173 6.97 -2.06 -18.61
CA GLU A 173 8.36 -2.08 -19.10
C GLU A 173 9.34 -1.53 -18.06
N LYS A 174 8.98 -0.41 -17.40
CA LYS A 174 9.82 0.20 -16.36
C LYS A 174 9.96 -0.69 -15.13
N ILE A 175 8.88 -1.33 -14.70
CA ILE A 175 8.90 -2.29 -13.59
C ILE A 175 9.79 -3.48 -13.93
N LYS A 176 9.67 -4.03 -15.14
CA LYS A 176 10.51 -5.16 -15.58
C LYS A 176 12.01 -4.83 -15.48
N LYS A 177 12.42 -3.68 -16.01
CA LYS A 177 13.82 -3.19 -15.91
C LYS A 177 14.28 -3.09 -14.46
N LYS A 178 13.44 -2.56 -13.57
CA LYS A 178 13.79 -2.42 -12.14
C LYS A 178 13.81 -3.73 -11.37
N TRP A 179 13.02 -4.73 -11.77
CA TRP A 179 13.13 -6.09 -11.24
C TRP A 179 14.48 -6.74 -11.58
N GLU A 180 15.01 -6.52 -12.78
CA GLU A 180 16.35 -6.98 -13.22
C GLU A 180 17.47 -6.30 -12.41
N GLU A 181 17.25 -5.05 -11.97
CA GLU A 181 18.16 -4.33 -11.07
C GLU A 181 18.00 -4.72 -9.58
N GLY A 182 17.13 -5.69 -9.26
CA GLY A 182 16.92 -6.20 -7.90
C GLY A 182 15.95 -5.39 -7.03
N TYR A 183 15.21 -4.43 -7.59
CA TYR A 183 14.16 -3.73 -6.83
C TYR A 183 12.88 -4.56 -6.77
N ARG A 184 12.02 -4.28 -5.80
CA ARG A 184 10.70 -4.88 -5.59
C ARG A 184 9.65 -3.82 -5.30
N ILE A 185 8.45 -4.00 -5.82
CA ILE A 185 7.32 -3.08 -5.66
C ILE A 185 6.93 -3.05 -4.18
N ILE A 186 6.80 -1.85 -3.62
CA ILE A 186 6.29 -1.64 -2.26
C ILE A 186 5.01 -0.82 -2.22
N ALA A 187 4.71 -0.07 -3.29
CA ALA A 187 3.46 0.66 -3.47
C ALA A 187 3.24 0.92 -4.95
N PHE A 188 1.99 0.85 -5.40
CA PHE A 188 1.64 0.99 -6.80
C PHE A 188 0.20 1.50 -6.96
N GLU A 189 0.06 2.77 -7.33
CA GLU A 189 -1.22 3.50 -7.39
C GLU A 189 -1.52 4.02 -8.80
N PHE A 190 -2.80 4.29 -9.09
CA PHE A 190 -3.25 5.01 -10.28
C PHE A 190 -3.95 6.32 -9.88
N GLY A 191 -3.30 7.45 -10.10
CA GLY A 191 -3.77 8.75 -9.62
C GLY A 191 -3.55 9.85 -10.63
N GLY A 192 -4.55 10.71 -10.82
CA GLY A 192 -4.41 11.87 -11.71
C GLY A 192 -4.16 11.52 -13.19
N GLY A 193 -4.57 10.33 -13.63
CA GLY A 193 -4.37 9.84 -15.00
C GLY A 193 -3.02 9.17 -15.24
N GLU A 194 -2.23 8.91 -14.18
CA GLU A 194 -0.93 8.28 -14.29
C GLU A 194 -0.76 7.17 -13.25
N TYR A 195 -0.08 6.09 -13.65
CA TYR A 195 0.45 5.11 -12.73
C TYR A 195 1.67 5.67 -12.00
N LEU A 196 1.77 5.43 -10.70
CA LEU A 196 2.96 5.70 -9.90
C LEU A 196 3.34 4.42 -9.15
N CYS A 197 4.50 3.86 -9.48
CA CYS A 197 5.04 2.67 -8.85
C CYS A 197 6.31 3.03 -8.07
N VAL A 198 6.34 2.64 -6.81
CA VAL A 198 7.49 2.79 -5.92
C VAL A 198 8.08 1.40 -5.68
N MET A 199 9.39 1.29 -5.87
CA MET A 199 10.13 0.05 -5.72
C MET A 199 11.38 0.26 -4.85
N CYS A 200 11.73 -0.74 -4.04
CA CYS A 200 12.90 -0.71 -3.16
C CYS A 200 13.81 -1.90 -3.38
N LYS A 201 15.11 -1.73 -3.14
CA LYS A 201 15.98 -2.85 -2.79
C LYS A 201 15.80 -3.15 -1.31
N LEU A 202 15.47 -4.39 -1.01
CA LEU A 202 15.25 -4.83 0.36
C LEU A 202 16.59 -5.00 1.07
N ALA A 203 16.62 -4.74 2.37
CA ALA A 203 17.77 -5.04 3.22
C ALA A 203 17.92 -6.55 3.40
N GLY A 204 19.17 -7.02 3.41
CA GLY A 204 19.51 -8.45 3.45
C GLY A 204 19.80 -9.05 2.07
N ASN A 205 20.17 -10.33 2.04
CA ASN A 205 20.63 -11.01 0.82
C ASN A 205 19.50 -11.62 -0.03
N LYS A 206 18.23 -11.36 0.30
CA LYS A 206 17.08 -11.98 -0.37
C LYS A 206 16.30 -10.97 -1.19
N THR A 207 16.00 -11.35 -2.44
CA THR A 207 15.19 -10.55 -3.35
C THR A 207 13.94 -11.36 -3.74
N PRO A 208 12.89 -11.38 -2.89
CA PRO A 208 11.76 -12.30 -2.99
C PRO A 208 11.06 -12.16 -4.34
N MET A 209 10.52 -13.25 -4.88
CA MET A 209 9.77 -13.17 -6.14
C MET A 209 8.48 -12.39 -5.94
N GLN A 210 8.14 -11.57 -6.95
CA GLN A 210 6.90 -10.80 -6.98
C GLN A 210 6.16 -11.04 -8.29
N SER A 211 4.84 -10.91 -8.22
CA SER A 211 3.95 -10.83 -9.37
C SER A 211 2.98 -9.69 -9.16
N TYR A 212 2.38 -9.17 -10.24
CA TYR A 212 1.30 -8.21 -10.13
C TYR A 212 0.35 -8.30 -11.32
N GLN A 213 -0.86 -7.81 -11.11
CA GLN A 213 -1.84 -7.56 -12.16
C GLN A 213 -2.39 -6.14 -12.02
N ILE A 214 -2.71 -5.54 -13.16
CA ILE A 214 -3.41 -4.26 -13.28
C ILE A 214 -4.72 -4.57 -13.99
N GLU A 215 -5.84 -4.24 -13.36
CA GLU A 215 -7.19 -4.57 -13.83
C GLU A 215 -7.35 -6.03 -14.23
N PRO A 216 -7.11 -6.99 -13.29
CA PRO A 216 -7.34 -8.39 -13.58
C PRO A 216 -8.81 -8.63 -13.96
N SER A 217 -9.05 -9.28 -15.10
CA SER A 217 -10.39 -9.64 -15.56
C SER A 217 -11.09 -10.60 -14.60
N ASP A 218 -10.32 -11.56 -14.05
CA ASP A 218 -10.72 -12.42 -12.93
C ASP A 218 -9.75 -12.26 -11.76
N VAL A 219 -10.05 -11.29 -10.89
CA VAL A 219 -9.27 -11.06 -9.66
C VAL A 219 -9.28 -12.29 -8.74
N SER A 220 -10.38 -13.04 -8.69
CA SER A 220 -10.51 -14.20 -7.80
C SER A 220 -9.63 -15.35 -8.27
N GLY A 221 -9.65 -15.65 -9.57
CA GLY A 221 -8.78 -16.65 -10.20
C GLY A 221 -7.31 -16.30 -10.04
N PHE A 222 -6.93 -15.05 -10.32
CA PHE A 222 -5.55 -14.58 -10.14
C PHE A 222 -5.06 -14.77 -8.69
N ILE A 223 -5.82 -14.31 -7.70
CA ILE A 223 -5.40 -14.43 -6.29
C ILE A 223 -5.32 -15.90 -5.86
N LYS A 224 -6.30 -16.74 -6.25
CA LYS A 224 -6.28 -18.17 -5.93
C LYS A 224 -5.05 -18.86 -6.53
N GLU A 225 -4.73 -18.59 -7.79
CA GLU A 225 -3.51 -19.09 -8.44
C GLU A 225 -2.27 -18.67 -7.63
N LYS A 226 -2.15 -17.39 -7.27
CA LYS A 226 -1.01 -16.89 -6.50
C LYS A 226 -0.89 -17.50 -5.11
N TRP A 227 -2.01 -17.76 -4.43
CA TRP A 227 -1.99 -18.51 -3.18
C TRP A 227 -1.49 -19.96 -3.36
N THR A 228 -1.87 -20.65 -4.45
CA THR A 228 -1.34 -22.01 -4.72
C THR A 228 0.17 -22.01 -4.98
N GLU A 229 0.70 -20.91 -5.52
CA GLU A 229 2.13 -20.70 -5.76
C GLU A 229 2.88 -20.15 -4.53
N SER A 230 2.24 -20.13 -3.35
CA SER A 230 2.80 -19.60 -2.09
C SER A 230 3.14 -18.10 -2.11
N TYR A 231 2.46 -17.33 -2.97
CA TYR A 231 2.50 -15.87 -2.91
C TYR A 231 1.39 -15.37 -2.00
N ASN A 232 1.63 -14.26 -1.32
CA ASN A 232 0.60 -13.48 -0.62
C ASN A 232 0.47 -12.10 -1.28
N ILE A 233 -0.72 -11.51 -1.26
CA ILE A 233 -0.93 -10.11 -1.62
C ILE A 233 -0.20 -9.24 -0.60
N ILE A 234 0.75 -8.43 -1.05
CA ILE A 234 1.47 -7.50 -0.16
C ILE A 234 0.94 -6.08 -0.27
N TYR A 235 0.32 -5.75 -1.40
CA TYR A 235 -0.14 -4.41 -1.71
C TYR A 235 -1.31 -4.47 -2.68
N THR A 236 -2.27 -3.59 -2.45
CA THR A 236 -3.37 -3.29 -3.37
C THR A 236 -3.38 -1.79 -3.57
N GLY A 237 -3.53 -1.33 -4.81
CA GLY A 237 -3.65 0.09 -5.12
C GLY A 237 -4.80 0.36 -6.07
N GLY A 238 -5.17 1.64 -6.20
CA GLY A 238 -6.22 2.04 -7.13
C GLY A 238 -6.17 3.44 -7.67
#